data_AF-A0A1S9D103-F1
#
_entry.id   AF-A0A1S9D103-F1
#
_cell.length_a   1.000
_cell.length_b   1.000
_cell.length_c   1.000
_cell.angle_alpha   90.00
_cell.angle_beta   90.00
_cell.angle_gamma   90.00
#
_symmetry.space_group_name_H-M   'P 1'
#
loop_
_entity.id
_entity.type
_entity.pdbx_description
1 polymer ?
#
loop_
_entity_poly.entity_id
_entity_poly.type
_entity_poly.pdbx_seq_one_letter_code
_entity_poly.pdbx_strand_id
1 'polypeptide(L)'
;MWVNEDSLTLRILTALGSKAEGCMKYRAQGVIEANDACVVAIGAGGLKSAYGWREIPRVVRAVYGLGKEQYEVDLETSQVVGWSIKAQDQVAKRSGETVSMRGFLDSTNSDVAGILYAWADEINRPPAAGPEFVFVHNPNAARPVLPGLFPFGREFWMEGDLLHRAVHE
;
A
#
# COMPACT_ATOMS: atom_id res chain seq x y z
N MET A 1 0.23 -23.84 -4.24
CA MET A 1 1.60 -23.25 -4.21
C MET A 1 1.57 -22.10 -3.22
N TRP A 2 2.36 -22.15 -2.16
CA TRP A 2 2.41 -21.11 -1.13
C TRP A 2 3.05 -19.84 -1.70
N VAL A 3 2.37 -18.70 -1.58
CA VAL A 3 2.89 -17.40 -2.00
C VAL A 3 3.64 -16.79 -0.83
N ASN A 4 4.91 -16.43 -1.04
CA ASN A 4 5.70 -15.73 -0.03
C ASN A 4 5.27 -14.26 0.03
N GLU A 5 4.64 -13.84 1.14
CA GLU A 5 4.12 -12.47 1.32
C GLU A 5 5.23 -11.43 1.37
N ASP A 6 6.39 -11.76 1.93
CA ASP A 6 7.54 -10.86 2.04
C ASP A 6 8.09 -10.51 0.65
N SER A 7 8.14 -11.51 -0.25
CA SER A 7 8.54 -11.30 -1.64
C SER A 7 7.61 -10.33 -2.39
N LEU A 8 6.30 -10.43 -2.17
CA LEU A 8 5.34 -9.49 -2.77
C LEU A 8 5.47 -8.08 -2.18
N THR A 9 5.66 -7.99 -0.87
CA THR A 9 5.90 -6.73 -0.16
C THR A 9 7.13 -6.03 -0.72
N LEU A 10 8.24 -6.75 -0.87
CA LEU A 10 9.48 -6.24 -1.47
C LEU A 10 9.26 -5.73 -2.91
N ARG A 11 8.43 -6.40 -3.72
CA ARG A 11 8.13 -5.94 -5.09
C ARG A 11 7.36 -4.62 -5.07
N ILE A 12 6.40 -4.47 -4.16
CA ILE A 12 5.64 -3.21 -4.00
C ILE A 12 6.57 -2.08 -3.55
N LEU A 13 7.38 -2.31 -2.51
CA LEU A 13 8.32 -1.31 -1.99
C LEU A 13 9.38 -0.91 -3.02
N THR A 14 9.90 -1.88 -3.79
CA THR A 14 10.82 -1.61 -4.90
C THR A 14 10.16 -0.76 -5.98
N ALA A 15 8.93 -1.10 -6.38
CA ALA A 15 8.19 -0.34 -7.38
C ALA A 15 7.87 1.09 -6.91
N LEU A 16 7.54 1.28 -5.63
CA LEU A 16 7.39 2.59 -5.02
C LEU A 16 8.68 3.40 -5.14
N GLY A 17 9.80 2.86 -4.66
CA GLY A 17 11.09 3.56 -4.67
C GLY A 17 11.51 4.00 -6.07
N SER A 18 11.51 3.08 -7.05
CA SER A 18 11.90 3.39 -8.43
C SER A 18 10.98 4.43 -9.10
N LYS A 19 9.69 4.44 -8.76
CA LYS A 19 8.74 5.43 -9.32
C LYS A 19 8.79 6.77 -8.59
N ALA A 20 9.08 6.78 -7.29
CA ALA A 20 9.34 7.99 -6.52
C ALA A 20 10.57 8.74 -7.04
N GLU A 21 11.64 8.03 -7.40
CA GLU A 21 12.79 8.60 -8.12
C GLU A 21 12.38 9.28 -9.44
N GLY A 22 11.43 8.67 -10.16
CA GLY A 22 10.82 9.27 -11.35
C GLY A 22 10.12 10.61 -11.06
N CYS A 23 9.32 10.69 -9.99
CA CYS A 23 8.69 11.94 -9.56
C CYS A 23 9.72 13.05 -9.29
N MET A 24 10.78 12.73 -8.55
CA MET A 24 11.85 13.70 -8.26
C MET A 24 12.55 14.17 -9.53
N LYS A 25 12.86 13.24 -10.44
CA LYS A 25 13.49 13.55 -11.73
C LYS A 25 12.62 14.46 -12.59
N TYR A 26 11.33 14.15 -12.74
CA TYR A 26 10.41 14.95 -13.54
C TYR A 26 10.21 16.36 -12.96
N ARG A 27 10.20 16.48 -11.63
CA ARG A 27 10.18 17.78 -10.95
C ARG A 27 11.45 18.58 -11.22
N ALA A 28 12.63 17.95 -11.12
CA ALA A 28 13.90 18.61 -11.42
C ALA A 28 14.01 19.06 -12.89
N GLN A 29 13.30 18.40 -13.80
CA GLN A 29 13.21 18.74 -15.23
C GLN A 29 12.14 19.79 -15.54
N GLY A 30 11.32 20.21 -14.56
CA GLY A 30 10.22 21.13 -14.77
C GLY A 30 9.02 20.54 -15.51
N VAL A 31 8.94 19.20 -15.62
CA VAL A 31 7.78 18.49 -16.20
C VAL A 31 6.59 18.52 -15.23
N ILE A 32 6.88 18.52 -13.93
CA ILE A 32 5.91 18.62 -12.83
C ILE A 32 6.17 19.94 -12.12
N GLU A 33 5.14 20.78 -11.94
CA GLU A 33 5.31 22.08 -11.29
C GLU A 33 5.62 21.92 -9.79
N ALA A 34 6.18 22.97 -9.18
CA ALA A 34 6.61 22.96 -7.79
C ALA A 34 5.49 22.58 -6.80
N ASN A 35 4.24 22.90 -7.12
CA ASN A 35 3.07 22.63 -6.28
C ASN A 35 2.28 21.38 -6.67
N ASP A 36 2.60 20.74 -7.79
CA ASP A 36 1.88 19.55 -8.25
C ASP A 36 2.16 18.35 -7.34
N ALA A 37 1.11 17.63 -6.98
CA ALA A 37 1.22 16.36 -6.29
C ALA A 37 1.69 15.25 -7.26
N CYS A 38 2.56 14.34 -6.79
CA CYS A 38 2.92 13.16 -7.57
C CYS A 38 2.22 11.91 -7.02
N VAL A 39 1.47 11.20 -7.85
CA VAL A 39 0.87 9.90 -7.50
C VAL A 39 1.60 8.79 -8.24
N VAL A 40 1.99 7.75 -7.52
CA VAL A 40 2.69 6.59 -8.07
C VAL A 40 1.70 5.48 -8.41
N ALA A 41 1.57 5.15 -9.70
CA ALA A 41 0.72 4.05 -10.14
C ALA A 41 1.49 2.70 -10.15
N ILE A 42 0.95 1.68 -9.47
CA ILE A 42 1.53 0.32 -9.39
C ILE A 42 0.48 -0.72 -9.82
N GLY A 43 0.76 -1.41 -10.92
CA GLY A 43 -0.03 -2.56 -11.36
C GLY A 43 0.48 -3.86 -10.76
N ALA A 44 -0.42 -4.69 -10.26
CA ALA A 44 -0.11 -5.96 -9.62
C ALA A 44 -0.72 -7.17 -10.32
N GLY A 45 -1.34 -7.03 -11.50
CA GLY A 45 -1.93 -8.15 -12.23
C GLY A 45 -0.95 -9.31 -12.52
N GLY A 46 0.35 -9.03 -12.65
CA GLY A 46 1.37 -10.07 -12.77
C GLY A 46 1.73 -10.82 -11.46
N LEU A 47 1.12 -10.46 -10.32
CA LEU A 47 1.35 -11.09 -9.03
C LEU A 47 0.32 -12.20 -8.78
N LYS A 48 0.81 -13.43 -8.52
CA LYS A 48 -0.06 -14.51 -8.03
C LYS A 48 -0.74 -14.06 -6.73
N SER A 49 -2.07 -14.12 -6.69
CA SER A 49 -2.88 -13.66 -5.54
C SER A 49 -2.72 -12.16 -5.22
N ALA A 50 -2.68 -11.33 -6.27
CA ALA A 50 -2.72 -9.87 -6.17
C ALA A 50 -4.00 -9.37 -5.47
N TYR A 51 -5.12 -10.06 -5.69
CA TYR A 51 -6.32 -9.93 -4.88
C TYR A 51 -6.00 -10.39 -3.46
N GLY A 52 -5.78 -9.42 -2.58
CA GLY A 52 -5.59 -9.69 -1.16
C GLY A 52 -6.90 -10.23 -0.60
N TRP A 53 -6.95 -11.52 -0.27
CA TRP A 53 -8.07 -12.18 0.43
C TRP A 53 -8.28 -11.67 1.87
N ARG A 54 -7.57 -10.61 2.27
CA ARG A 54 -7.59 -10.02 3.60
C ARG A 54 -8.37 -8.71 3.57
N GLU A 55 -8.89 -8.32 4.73
CA GLU A 55 -9.64 -7.08 4.89
C GLU A 55 -8.81 -5.84 4.51
N ILE A 56 -7.51 -5.87 4.82
CA ILE A 56 -6.56 -4.80 4.46
C ILE A 56 -5.75 -5.20 3.22
N PRO A 57 -5.78 -4.39 2.14
CA PRO A 57 -5.01 -4.66 0.94
C PRO A 57 -3.50 -4.76 1.19
N ARG A 58 -2.82 -5.61 0.41
CA ARG A 58 -1.37 -5.83 0.53
C ARG A 58 -0.56 -4.54 0.38
N VAL A 59 -0.96 -3.65 -0.53
CA VAL A 59 -0.27 -2.36 -0.74
C VAL A 59 -0.32 -1.48 0.51
N VAL A 60 -1.47 -1.43 1.20
CA VAL A 60 -1.64 -0.68 2.46
C VAL A 60 -0.73 -1.26 3.54
N ARG A 61 -0.72 -2.59 3.66
CA ARG A 61 0.17 -3.30 4.59
C ARG A 61 1.64 -3.03 4.34
N ALA A 62 2.04 -3.02 3.06
CA ALA A 62 3.43 -2.86 2.66
C ALA A 62 3.98 -1.47 3.02
N VAL A 63 3.19 -0.40 2.84
CA VAL A 63 3.69 0.98 2.99
C VAL A 63 3.51 1.57 4.39
N TYR A 64 2.59 1.01 5.18
CA TYR A 64 2.37 1.39 6.58
C TYR A 64 2.97 0.39 7.58
N GLY A 65 3.78 -0.58 7.14
CA GLY A 65 4.39 -1.54 8.05
C GLY A 65 3.36 -2.38 8.83
N LEU A 66 2.22 -2.71 8.22
CA LEU A 66 1.19 -3.53 8.88
C LEU A 66 1.49 -5.01 8.61
N GLY A 67 1.98 -5.70 9.62
CA GLY A 67 2.36 -7.11 9.58
C GLY A 67 1.15 -8.04 9.54
N LYS A 68 1.23 -9.16 10.26
CA LYS A 68 0.19 -10.20 10.22
C LYS A 68 -0.94 -9.88 11.19
N GLU A 69 -2.17 -10.18 10.78
CA GLU A 69 -3.33 -10.26 11.68
C GLU A 69 -3.08 -11.30 12.78
N GLN A 70 -3.52 -10.97 13.99
CA GLN A 70 -3.47 -11.81 15.17
C GLN A 70 -4.88 -11.90 15.75
N TYR A 71 -5.26 -13.13 16.11
CA TYR A 71 -6.51 -13.40 16.79
C TYR A 71 -6.17 -13.84 18.20
N GLU A 72 -6.79 -13.19 19.18
CA GLU A 72 -6.71 -13.60 20.58
C GLU A 72 -7.83 -14.61 20.82
N VAL A 73 -7.46 -15.82 21.20
CA VAL A 73 -8.41 -16.92 21.44
C VAL A 73 -8.38 -17.26 22.92
N ASP A 74 -9.53 -17.19 23.55
CA ASP A 74 -9.73 -17.71 24.89
C ASP A 74 -9.65 -19.24 24.84
N LEU A 75 -8.70 -19.81 25.57
CA LEU A 75 -8.40 -21.25 25.51
C LEU A 75 -9.45 -22.11 26.22
N GLU A 76 -10.22 -21.54 27.16
CA GLU A 76 -11.26 -22.27 27.91
C GLU A 76 -12.56 -22.37 27.10
N THR A 77 -12.92 -21.28 26.44
CA THR A 77 -14.16 -21.18 25.64
C THR A 77 -13.94 -21.48 24.16
N SER A 78 -12.68 -21.49 23.70
CA SER A 78 -12.29 -21.54 22.28
C SER A 78 -12.90 -20.41 21.45
N GLN A 79 -13.26 -19.29 22.08
CA GLN A 79 -13.82 -18.13 21.40
C GLN A 79 -12.74 -17.09 21.06
N VAL A 80 -12.91 -16.42 19.92
CA VAL A 80 -12.10 -15.26 19.57
C VAL A 80 -12.55 -14.09 20.44
N VAL A 81 -11.65 -13.59 21.29
CA VAL A 81 -11.91 -12.49 22.23
C VAL A 81 -11.28 -11.17 21.78
N GLY A 82 -10.39 -11.22 20.78
CA GLY A 82 -9.71 -10.03 20.27
C GLY A 82 -9.14 -10.24 18.87
N TRP A 83 -8.89 -9.12 18.21
CA TRP A 83 -8.25 -9.06 16.89
C TRP A 83 -7.32 -7.84 16.85
N SER A 84 -6.11 -8.05 16.34
CA SER A 84 -5.12 -6.99 16.19
C SER A 84 -4.22 -7.23 14.98
N ILE A 85 -3.43 -6.23 14.62
CA ILE A 85 -2.44 -6.33 13.55
C ILE A 85 -1.08 -6.05 14.15
N LYS A 86 -0.16 -7.01 14.03
CA LYS A 86 1.20 -6.82 14.50
C LYS A 86 1.93 -5.82 13.60
N ALA A 87 2.45 -4.73 14.17
CA ALA A 87 3.35 -3.84 13.46
C ALA A 87 4.60 -4.60 12.97
N GLN A 88 5.02 -4.31 11.74
CA GLN A 88 6.18 -4.89 11.09
C GLN A 88 6.95 -3.78 10.37
N ASP A 89 8.00 -3.28 11.02
CA ASP A 89 8.79 -2.16 10.50
C ASP A 89 9.76 -2.57 9.39
N GLN A 90 10.11 -3.86 9.28
CA GLN A 90 11.12 -4.35 8.35
C GLN A 90 10.76 -5.70 7.71
N VAL A 91 11.27 -5.91 6.50
CA VAL A 91 11.22 -7.19 5.79
C VAL A 91 12.60 -7.56 5.25
N ALA A 92 13.03 -8.80 5.45
CA ALA A 92 14.34 -9.27 5.00
C ALA A 92 14.31 -9.70 3.52
N LYS A 93 15.27 -9.23 2.73
CA LYS A 93 15.57 -9.78 1.40
C LYS A 93 16.17 -11.17 1.55
N ARG A 94 16.10 -11.96 0.47
CA ARG A 94 16.80 -13.26 0.38
C ARG A 94 18.33 -13.13 0.55
N SER A 95 18.89 -11.95 0.26
CA SER A 95 20.30 -11.62 0.46
C SER A 95 20.69 -11.37 1.92
N GLY A 96 19.73 -11.26 2.84
CA GLY A 96 19.96 -10.91 4.25
C GLY A 96 19.88 -9.41 4.58
N GLU A 97 19.85 -8.54 3.56
CA GLU A 97 19.60 -7.11 3.73
C GLU A 97 18.14 -6.85 4.14
N THR A 98 17.89 -5.93 5.07
CA THR A 98 16.53 -5.55 5.48
C THR A 98 16.04 -4.33 4.71
N VAL A 99 14.75 -4.34 4.34
CA VAL A 99 14.04 -3.21 3.74
C VAL A 99 13.04 -2.69 4.75
N SER A 100 13.04 -1.37 4.97
CA SER A 100 12.04 -0.70 5.78
C SER A 100 10.66 -0.84 5.13
N MET A 101 9.68 -1.34 5.89
CA MET A 101 8.26 -1.35 5.50
C MET A 101 7.57 -0.04 5.90
N ARG A 102 8.33 0.93 6.40
CA ARG A 102 7.87 2.26 6.76
C ARG A 102 7.92 3.19 5.53
N GLY A 103 7.63 2.68 4.34
CA GLY A 103 7.78 3.42 3.08
C GLY A 103 7.04 4.76 3.06
N PHE A 104 5.91 4.85 3.76
CA PHE A 104 5.17 6.10 3.99
C PHE A 104 5.26 6.62 5.43
N LEU A 105 5.79 5.84 6.36
CA LEU A 105 5.98 6.27 7.75
C LEU A 105 7.34 6.98 7.95
N ASP A 106 8.28 6.80 7.02
CA ASP A 106 9.55 7.52 6.95
C ASP A 106 9.46 8.60 5.85
N SER A 107 10.15 9.73 6.04
CA SER A 107 10.10 10.88 5.11
C SER A 107 10.77 10.63 3.75
N THR A 108 11.30 9.43 3.51
CA THR A 108 12.06 9.07 2.30
C THR A 108 11.23 9.15 1.01
N ASN A 109 9.90 9.05 1.11
CA ASN A 109 8.98 9.18 -0.02
C ASN A 109 8.08 10.42 0.06
N SER A 110 8.48 11.48 0.78
CA SER A 110 7.65 12.69 0.95
C SER A 110 7.29 13.38 -0.37
N ASP A 111 8.03 13.15 -1.45
CA ASP A 111 7.72 13.68 -2.78
C ASP A 111 6.53 13.00 -3.47
N VAL A 112 6.06 11.87 -2.93
CA VAL A 112 4.92 11.11 -3.41
C VAL A 112 3.73 11.35 -2.51
N ALA A 113 2.60 11.75 -3.09
CA ALA A 113 1.34 12.00 -2.41
C ALA A 113 0.60 10.71 -2.03
N GLY A 114 0.80 9.64 -2.80
CA GLY A 114 0.19 8.34 -2.56
C GLY A 114 0.46 7.34 -3.67
N ILE A 115 -0.04 6.12 -3.49
CA ILE A 115 -0.01 5.04 -4.48
C ILE A 115 -1.40 4.77 -5.02
N LEU A 116 -1.55 4.76 -6.34
CA LEU A 116 -2.70 4.16 -7.01
C LEU A 116 -2.35 2.73 -7.42
N TYR A 117 -2.90 1.75 -6.73
CA TYR A 117 -2.61 0.33 -6.92
C TYR A 117 -3.76 -0.38 -7.62
N ALA A 118 -3.46 -1.20 -8.63
CA ALA A 118 -4.45 -2.02 -9.32
C ALA A 118 -4.13 -3.51 -9.14
N TRP A 119 -5.06 -4.28 -8.57
CA TRP A 119 -4.84 -5.72 -8.34
C TRP A 119 -5.28 -6.63 -9.50
N ALA A 120 -6.13 -6.14 -10.39
CA ALA A 120 -6.69 -6.96 -11.46
C ALA A 120 -5.64 -7.37 -12.50
N ASP A 121 -5.86 -8.54 -13.11
CA ASP A 121 -5.16 -9.05 -14.28
C ASP A 121 -6.16 -9.37 -15.41
N GLU A 122 -5.68 -9.82 -16.57
CA GLU A 122 -6.58 -10.07 -17.73
C GLU A 122 -7.66 -11.13 -17.44
N ILE A 123 -7.42 -12.04 -16.49
CA ILE A 123 -8.28 -13.17 -16.13
C ILE A 123 -9.13 -12.84 -14.90
N ASN A 124 -8.55 -12.15 -13.92
CA ASN A 124 -9.13 -11.81 -12.62
C ASN A 124 -9.49 -10.33 -12.56
N ARG A 125 -10.29 -9.86 -13.53
CA ARG A 125 -10.81 -8.49 -13.53
C ARG A 125 -12.25 -8.44 -13.00
N PRO A 126 -12.62 -7.37 -12.28
CA PRO A 126 -14.01 -7.16 -11.91
C PRO A 126 -14.89 -6.96 -13.17
N PRO A 127 -16.22 -7.21 -13.08
CA PRO A 127 -17.15 -7.02 -14.21
C PRO A 127 -17.23 -5.57 -14.69
N ALA A 128 -17.03 -4.63 -13.78
CA ALA A 128 -16.93 -3.20 -14.04
C ALA A 128 -15.55 -2.69 -13.60
N ALA A 129 -15.01 -1.70 -14.31
CA ALA A 129 -13.76 -1.03 -13.93
C ALA A 129 -13.98 -0.13 -12.71
N GLY A 130 -12.98 0.00 -11.85
CA GLY A 130 -13.03 0.78 -10.61
C GLY A 130 -12.68 -0.02 -9.35
N PRO A 131 -13.40 -1.12 -9.03
CA PRO A 131 -13.19 -1.91 -7.82
C PRO A 131 -11.79 -2.52 -7.68
N GLU A 132 -11.05 -2.63 -8.79
CA GLU A 132 -9.67 -3.10 -8.82
C GLU A 132 -8.66 -2.14 -8.20
N PHE A 133 -9.04 -0.88 -8.04
CA PHE A 133 -8.15 0.17 -7.58
C PHE A 133 -8.17 0.32 -6.06
N VAL A 134 -6.98 0.54 -5.51
CA VAL A 134 -6.74 0.91 -4.13
C VAL A 134 -5.84 2.14 -4.15
N PHE A 135 -6.34 3.27 -3.65
CA PHE A 135 -5.53 4.44 -3.39
C PHE A 135 -5.06 4.45 -1.94
N VAL A 136 -3.75 4.65 -1.73
CA VAL A 136 -3.16 4.75 -0.39
C VAL A 136 -2.45 6.09 -0.29
N HIS A 137 -2.89 6.93 0.63
CA HIS A 137 -2.28 8.23 0.89
C HIS A 137 -0.90 8.08 1.54
N ASN A 138 -0.02 9.03 1.29
CA ASN A 138 1.20 9.19 2.08
C ASN A 138 0.97 10.28 3.15
N PRO A 139 0.88 9.94 4.46
CA PRO A 139 0.71 10.94 5.52
C PRO A 139 1.88 11.92 5.61
N ASN A 140 3.06 11.57 5.09
CA ASN A 140 4.26 12.41 5.05
C ASN A 140 4.46 13.12 3.71
N ALA A 141 3.43 13.18 2.86
CA ALA A 141 3.51 13.87 1.57
C ALA A 141 3.77 15.37 1.76
N ALA A 142 4.81 15.89 1.12
CA ALA A 142 5.08 17.33 1.06
C ALA A 142 3.98 18.09 0.30
N ARG A 143 3.30 17.40 -0.62
CA ARG A 143 2.18 17.90 -1.44
C ARG A 143 1.07 16.84 -1.42
N PRO A 144 0.25 16.80 -0.37
CA PRO A 144 -0.80 15.80 -0.23
C PRO A 144 -1.90 16.02 -1.27
N VAL A 145 -2.64 14.96 -1.56
CA VAL A 145 -3.90 15.05 -2.30
C VAL A 145 -5.07 14.95 -1.35
N LEU A 146 -6.20 15.52 -1.74
CA LEU A 146 -7.41 15.46 -0.92
C LEU A 146 -8.01 14.04 -0.95
N PRO A 147 -8.59 13.57 0.18
CA PRO A 147 -9.44 12.39 0.16
C PRO A 147 -10.56 12.52 -0.88
N GLY A 148 -10.90 11.41 -1.54
CA GLY A 148 -11.89 11.39 -2.63
C GLY A 148 -11.36 11.88 -3.98
N LEU A 149 -10.05 12.04 -4.16
CA LEU A 149 -9.45 12.39 -5.46
C LEU A 149 -9.87 11.42 -6.57
N PHE A 150 -9.89 10.12 -6.25
CA PHE A 150 -10.36 9.07 -7.15
C PHE A 150 -11.77 8.67 -6.75
N PRO A 151 -12.79 8.89 -7.60
CA PRO A 151 -14.19 8.61 -7.28
C PRO A 151 -14.53 7.11 -7.46
N PHE A 152 -13.54 6.22 -7.35
CA PHE A 152 -13.70 4.79 -7.58
C PHE A 152 -12.77 3.97 -6.69
N GLY A 153 -13.12 2.71 -6.49
CA GLY A 153 -12.28 1.75 -5.78
C GLY A 153 -12.26 2.00 -4.28
N ARG A 154 -11.14 1.73 -3.63
CA ARG A 154 -10.98 1.89 -2.18
C ARG A 154 -9.86 2.84 -1.85
N GLU A 155 -10.05 3.66 -0.84
CA GLU A 155 -9.08 4.67 -0.40
C GLU A 155 -8.69 4.43 1.06
N PHE A 156 -7.40 4.58 1.38
CA PHE A 156 -6.85 4.35 2.71
C PHE A 156 -5.89 5.47 3.12
N TRP A 157 -5.99 5.94 4.36
CA TRP A 157 -5.09 6.95 4.94
C TRP A 157 -4.87 6.68 6.43
N MET A 158 -3.78 7.22 6.98
CA MET A 158 -3.49 7.18 8.41
C MET A 158 -3.84 8.51 9.06
N GLU A 159 -4.44 8.47 10.25
CA GLU A 159 -4.61 9.61 11.15
C GLU A 159 -4.06 9.22 12.53
N GLY A 160 -2.85 9.71 12.84
CA GLY A 160 -2.09 9.17 13.97
C GLY A 160 -1.83 7.68 13.81
N ASP A 161 -2.26 6.88 14.79
CA ASP A 161 -2.15 5.42 14.79
C ASP A 161 -3.39 4.71 14.20
N LEU A 162 -4.37 5.47 13.70
CA LEU A 162 -5.60 4.92 13.14
C LEU A 162 -5.51 4.80 11.63
N LEU A 163 -5.89 3.63 11.10
CA LEU A 163 -6.07 3.40 9.67
C LEU A 163 -7.53 3.63 9.29
N HIS A 164 -7.76 4.57 8.38
CA HIS A 164 -9.08 4.89 7.84
C HIS A 164 -9.25 4.28 6.44
N ARG A 165 -10.51 4.03 6.08
CA ARG A 165 -10.91 3.50 4.78
C ARG A 165 -12.16 4.22 4.26
N ALA A 166 -12.16 4.57 2.99
CA ALA A 166 -13.36 4.91 2.21
C ALA A 166 -13.53 3.96 1.03
N VAL A 167 -14.78 3.76 0.60
CA VAL A 167 -15.14 2.96 -0.57
C VAL A 167 -15.95 3.86 -1.48
N HIS A 168 -15.58 3.88 -2.75
CA HIS A 168 -16.20 4.72 -3.77
C HIS A 168 -16.76 3.80 -4.86
N GLU A 169 -18.05 3.95 -5.16
CA GLU A 169 -18.80 3.15 -6.15
C GLU A 169 -18.89 3.83 -7.51
#